data_AF-A0A4U6M0D0-F1
#
_entry.id   AF-A0A4U6M0D0-F1
#
_cell.length_a   1.000
_cell.length_b   1.000
_cell.length_c   1.000
_cell.angle_alpha   90.00
_cell.angle_beta   90.00
_cell.angle_gamma   90.00
#
_symmetry.space_group_name_H-M   'P 1'
#
loop_
_entity.id
_entity.type
_entity.pdbx_description
1 polymer ?
#
loop_
_entity_poly.entity_id
_entity_poly.type
_entity_poly.pdbx_seq_one_letter_code
_entity_poly.pdbx_strand_id
1 'polypeptide(L)'
;MHTWKKKLVVSQLALACTLAITSQANASTDISGTTYTTFNHYNDASYSDGVYYDGYVGWNNYDTDSIYNGDIYPVINNSTVNGVISTYYLDDGLSTNSNTNSLTIKNSTIHGMVTSECMTTDCTNRSGTDYYYDRLAMSVINSTIDDNYEHYTYNGSYNDAVDSHVVDVYNLGTAITLDQEVDLSISANSHVAGITLTQGYEWQDIDDNTVSTGVNSSEVFNNTIAVTDSTLTSGSWSDEGTSGWFGNTSNASDYNGNGWNANDVALAVIANPNADNAMQTTATFNNSTLMGDVLFSSNFDENFFPNGADTYRDTDADLDTNGWDGTDRLDLTLNNGSKWVGAAMSVHQVDSDGDGVYDSYSAGTEATATLIDITANSLWPDSTYGVDSDTTSYDENGHVVGNSVYQSGLFNVTLNGASQWDTTKTSLIDTLSINSGSVVNVGDSTLISDTISLTGASALNINEDGHVATDTLSIDNSTVTIADDVAAGWSVGSAALYANTINVTNNGVLDVGNSTGDALQVDTLNLTSYTDAYNNVNAGVFDIN
;
A
#
# COMPACT_ATOMS: atom_id res chain seq x y z
N MET A 1 23.02 15.65 -19.95
CA MET A 1 23.77 14.71 -19.09
C MET A 1 23.85 15.33 -17.71
N HIS A 2 22.78 15.18 -16.93
CA HIS A 2 22.80 15.49 -15.51
C HIS A 2 23.70 14.47 -14.81
N THR A 3 24.43 14.89 -13.77
CA THR A 3 25.35 14.02 -13.03
C THR A 3 24.60 13.51 -11.82
N TRP A 4 23.94 12.37 -11.93
CA TRP A 4 23.09 11.84 -10.87
C TRP A 4 23.94 11.29 -9.73
N LYS A 5 23.58 11.64 -8.49
CA LYS A 5 24.04 10.89 -7.32
C LYS A 5 23.59 9.44 -7.51
N LYS A 6 24.49 8.49 -7.30
CA LYS A 6 24.15 7.07 -7.45
C LYS A 6 23.07 6.72 -6.44
N LYS A 7 21.90 6.26 -6.91
CA LYS A 7 20.92 5.50 -6.12
C LYS A 7 21.70 4.45 -5.32
N LEU A 8 21.95 4.71 -4.03
CA LEU A 8 22.74 3.81 -3.20
C LEU A 8 21.80 2.67 -2.83
N VAL A 9 21.86 1.57 -3.57
CA VAL A 9 21.18 0.33 -3.18
C VAL A 9 21.89 -0.20 -1.95
N VAL A 10 21.50 0.26 -0.76
CA VAL A 10 21.99 -0.27 0.50
C VAL A 10 21.21 -1.54 0.80
N SER A 11 21.89 -2.68 0.74
CA SER A 11 21.30 -3.97 1.07
C SER A 11 20.67 -3.95 2.47
N GLN A 12 19.45 -4.47 2.56
CA GLN A 12 18.53 -4.56 3.72
C GLN A 12 19.12 -5.09 5.04
N LEU A 13 20.37 -5.58 5.08
CA LEU A 13 21.02 -6.09 6.28
C LEU A 13 21.98 -5.10 6.97
N ALA A 14 22.33 -3.97 6.34
CA ALA A 14 23.39 -3.08 6.86
C ALA A 14 22.87 -1.85 7.64
N LEU A 15 21.58 -1.49 7.54
CA LEU A 15 21.08 -0.22 8.05
C LEU A 15 20.71 -0.21 9.55
N ALA A 16 20.62 -1.37 10.21
CA ALA A 16 20.26 -1.44 11.62
C ALA A 16 21.41 -1.16 12.62
N CYS A 17 22.66 -1.00 12.15
CA CYS A 17 23.82 -0.97 13.08
C CYS A 17 24.89 0.09 12.84
N THR A 18 24.76 1.03 11.90
CA THR A 18 25.83 2.01 11.65
C THR A 18 25.35 3.43 11.37
N LEU A 19 24.89 4.13 12.41
CA LEU A 19 24.96 5.60 12.47
C LEU A 19 25.68 5.98 13.77
N ALA A 20 27.02 5.96 13.68
CA ALA A 20 27.90 6.44 14.72
C ALA A 20 28.01 7.97 14.62
N ILE A 21 27.44 8.63 15.61
CA ILE A 21 27.72 9.97 16.14
C ILE A 21 28.95 10.64 15.50
N THR A 22 28.73 11.65 14.67
CA THR A 22 29.74 12.65 14.31
C THR A 22 29.24 14.06 14.59
N SER A 23 29.83 14.66 15.64
CA SER A 23 29.99 16.08 15.93
C SER A 23 28.84 17.06 15.63
N GLN A 24 28.13 17.41 16.71
CA GLN A 24 27.36 18.64 16.86
C GLN A 24 28.25 19.88 16.67
N ALA A 25 28.15 20.53 15.52
CA ALA A 25 28.48 21.94 15.37
C ALA A 25 27.61 22.50 14.24
N ASN A 26 26.56 23.25 14.62
CA ASN A 26 25.62 24.00 13.77
C ASN A 26 24.48 23.18 13.09
N ALA A 27 23.79 22.34 13.86
CA ALA A 27 22.55 21.68 13.45
C ALA A 27 21.30 22.52 13.82
N SER A 28 20.17 22.22 13.17
CA SER A 28 18.80 22.49 13.65
C SER A 28 18.59 22.08 15.12
N THR A 29 17.45 22.46 15.74
CA THR A 29 17.25 22.25 17.18
C THR A 29 17.19 20.75 17.50
N ASP A 30 18.16 20.27 18.28
CA ASP A 30 18.12 18.93 18.86
C ASP A 30 17.08 18.89 19.98
N ILE A 31 15.96 18.23 19.71
CA ILE A 31 14.85 18.07 20.65
C ILE A 31 14.96 16.82 21.51
N SER A 32 16.09 16.09 21.46
CA SER A 32 16.27 14.85 22.21
C SER A 32 16.07 15.05 23.70
N GLY A 33 15.26 14.20 24.34
CA GLY A 33 15.01 14.28 25.79
C GLY A 33 13.94 15.29 26.21
N THR A 34 13.24 15.93 25.27
CA THR A 34 12.26 16.98 25.57
C THR A 34 10.84 16.60 25.14
N THR A 35 9.87 17.40 25.60
CA THR A 35 8.54 17.49 24.98
C THR A 35 8.55 18.66 24.01
N TYR A 36 8.21 18.41 22.75
CA TYR A 36 8.22 19.41 21.68
C TYR A 36 6.82 19.54 21.06
N THR A 37 6.44 20.77 20.69
CA THR A 37 5.19 21.07 19.98
C THR A 37 5.54 21.71 18.66
N THR A 38 5.00 21.18 17.56
CA THR A 38 5.33 21.68 16.20
C THR A 38 4.54 22.92 15.83
N PHE A 39 3.51 23.27 16.60
CA PHE A 39 2.72 24.49 16.44
C PHE A 39 2.83 25.34 17.69
N ASN A 40 3.08 26.63 17.50
CA ASN A 40 3.20 27.60 18.58
C ASN A 40 2.40 28.86 18.24
N HIS A 41 1.66 29.39 19.21
CA HIS A 41 0.99 30.68 19.06
C HIS A 41 1.90 31.79 19.57
N TYR A 42 2.03 32.85 18.78
CA TYR A 42 2.75 34.06 19.16
C TYR A 42 1.82 35.27 19.06
N ASN A 43 1.92 36.19 20.01
CA ASN A 43 1.19 37.46 20.03
C ASN A 43 2.00 38.60 20.69
N ASP A 44 3.32 38.59 20.48
CA ASP A 44 4.25 39.55 21.08
C ASP A 44 4.66 40.67 20.10
N ALA A 45 5.65 41.49 20.46
CA ALA A 45 6.11 42.60 19.62
C ALA A 45 6.98 42.15 18.42
N SER A 46 7.44 40.90 18.40
CA SER A 46 8.32 40.32 17.39
C SER A 46 7.54 39.55 16.32
N TYR A 47 6.36 39.04 16.63
CA TYR A 47 5.51 38.26 15.73
C TYR A 47 4.14 38.90 15.53
N SER A 48 3.51 38.64 14.37
CA SER A 48 2.08 38.90 14.23
C SER A 48 1.33 37.94 15.13
N ASP A 49 0.18 38.37 15.66
CA ASP A 49 -0.73 37.48 16.36
C ASP A 49 -1.17 36.34 15.41
N GLY A 50 -0.89 35.10 15.79
CA GLY A 50 -1.19 33.91 14.98
C GLY A 50 -0.44 32.65 15.41
N VAL A 51 -0.75 31.55 14.72
CA VAL A 51 -0.09 30.26 14.90
C VAL A 51 1.02 30.09 13.86
N TYR A 52 2.16 29.61 14.32
CA TYR A 52 3.35 29.36 13.54
C TYR A 52 3.73 27.89 13.64
N TYR A 53 4.31 27.38 12.56
CA TYR A 53 4.74 26.00 12.44
C TYR A 53 6.26 25.90 12.52
N ASP A 54 6.74 25.09 13.47
CA ASP A 54 8.14 24.85 13.80
C ASP A 54 8.46 23.34 13.74
N GLY A 55 7.88 22.63 12.76
CA GLY A 55 7.94 21.16 12.65
C GLY A 55 8.81 20.61 11.53
N TYR A 56 9.53 21.44 10.76
CA TYR A 56 10.34 20.96 9.65
C TYR A 56 11.62 20.29 10.15
N VAL A 57 11.99 19.12 9.61
CA VAL A 57 13.30 18.50 9.89
C VAL A 57 14.35 18.93 8.88
N GLY A 58 15.60 19.08 9.32
CA GLY A 58 16.72 19.44 8.45
C GLY A 58 18.08 19.34 9.15
N TRP A 59 19.16 19.16 8.39
CA TRP A 59 20.50 18.94 8.96
C TRP A 59 21.28 20.23 9.31
N ASN A 60 20.93 21.37 8.69
CA ASN A 60 21.73 22.61 8.76
C ASN A 60 20.94 23.79 9.34
N ASN A 61 21.64 24.69 10.04
CA ASN A 61 21.18 26.05 10.29
C ASN A 61 22.33 27.08 10.14
N TYR A 62 22.10 28.08 9.28
CA TYR A 62 22.83 29.37 9.07
C TYR A 62 24.07 29.48 8.13
N ASP A 63 24.58 28.43 7.50
CA ASP A 63 25.68 28.57 6.50
C ASP A 63 25.20 28.51 5.03
N THR A 64 26.07 28.94 4.12
CA THR A 64 25.80 29.27 2.70
C THR A 64 25.20 28.18 1.80
N ASP A 65 25.05 26.95 2.30
CA ASP A 65 24.73 25.76 1.50
C ASP A 65 23.34 25.16 1.82
N SER A 66 22.48 25.87 2.57
CA SER A 66 21.08 25.50 2.76
C SER A 66 20.18 26.72 2.58
N ILE A 67 19.27 26.68 1.61
CA ILE A 67 18.33 27.77 1.34
C ILE A 67 17.24 27.83 2.43
N TYR A 68 16.92 26.70 3.07
CA TYR A 68 15.94 26.58 4.16
C TYR A 68 16.42 25.65 5.27
N ASN A 69 16.36 26.15 6.50
CA ASN A 69 16.81 25.43 7.67
C ASN A 69 15.62 24.70 8.30
N GLY A 70 15.78 23.43 8.64
CA GLY A 70 14.80 22.72 9.46
C GLY A 70 14.78 23.24 10.89
N ASP A 71 13.62 23.20 11.53
CA ASP A 71 13.42 23.53 12.93
C ASP A 71 14.00 22.45 13.85
N ILE A 72 13.85 21.19 13.44
CA ILE A 72 14.16 19.98 14.22
C ILE A 72 15.34 19.22 13.62
N TYR A 73 16.25 18.75 14.47
CA TYR A 73 17.29 17.81 14.08
C TYR A 73 16.72 16.44 13.73
N PRO A 74 17.05 15.84 12.56
CA PRO A 74 16.41 14.62 12.05
C PRO A 74 16.77 13.33 12.82
N VAL A 75 17.48 13.43 13.93
CA VAL A 75 17.65 12.31 14.87
C VAL A 75 16.92 12.67 16.17
N ILE A 76 15.66 12.25 16.24
CA ILE A 76 14.78 12.46 17.39
C ILE A 76 14.94 11.27 18.34
N ASN A 77 15.41 11.52 19.57
CA ASN A 77 15.66 10.45 20.52
C ASN A 77 15.18 10.78 21.93
N ASN A 78 14.42 9.84 22.52
CA ASN A 78 13.89 9.97 23.89
C ASN A 78 13.02 11.23 24.06
N SER A 79 12.17 11.53 23.07
CA SER A 79 11.34 12.73 23.04
C SER A 79 9.86 12.40 22.96
N THR A 80 9.03 13.35 23.39
CA THR A 80 7.60 13.36 23.09
C THR A 80 7.32 14.53 22.16
N VAL A 81 6.84 14.28 20.95
CA VAL A 81 6.48 15.34 20.00
C VAL A 81 4.96 15.37 19.89
N ASN A 82 4.37 16.55 19.93
CA ASN A 82 2.95 16.75 19.67
C ASN A 82 2.80 17.63 18.42
N GLY A 83 2.15 17.11 17.39
CA GLY A 83 1.97 17.78 16.12
C GLY A 83 2.56 17.05 14.93
N VAL A 84 2.84 17.80 13.88
CA VAL A 84 3.20 17.29 12.55
C VAL A 84 4.68 17.54 12.29
N ILE A 85 5.46 16.49 12.06
CA ILE A 85 6.86 16.58 11.63
C ILE A 85 6.89 16.54 10.12
N SER A 86 7.50 17.53 9.46
CA SER A 86 7.59 17.56 7.99
C SER A 86 9.04 17.33 7.50
N THR A 87 9.21 16.37 6.58
CA THR A 87 10.48 16.12 5.90
C THR A 87 10.70 17.00 4.67
N TYR A 88 9.81 17.96 4.39
CA TYR A 88 9.81 18.75 3.15
C TYR A 88 11.16 19.43 2.82
N TYR A 89 11.87 19.92 3.85
CA TYR A 89 13.19 20.57 3.72
C TYR A 89 14.38 19.67 4.07
N LEU A 90 14.16 18.38 4.33
CA LEU A 90 15.24 17.46 4.73
C LEU A 90 16.23 17.25 3.58
N ASP A 91 15.70 17.20 2.35
CA ASP A 91 16.45 17.29 1.12
C ASP A 91 16.02 18.55 0.36
N ASP A 92 16.91 19.53 0.24
CA ASP A 92 16.65 20.78 -0.47
C ASP A 92 16.85 20.67 -1.99
N GLY A 93 17.19 19.48 -2.50
CA GLY A 93 17.33 19.19 -3.93
C GLY A 93 18.51 19.90 -4.60
N LEU A 94 19.37 20.60 -3.84
CA LEU A 94 20.54 21.26 -4.41
C LEU A 94 21.61 20.23 -4.77
N SER A 95 22.16 20.32 -5.99
CA SER A 95 23.29 19.48 -6.41
C SER A 95 24.54 19.57 -5.50
N THR A 96 24.66 20.65 -4.72
CA THR A 96 25.71 20.87 -3.72
C THR A 96 25.36 20.32 -2.34
N ASN A 97 24.10 19.98 -2.09
CA ASN A 97 23.67 19.44 -0.82
C ASN A 97 24.26 18.04 -0.63
N SER A 98 24.97 17.87 0.47
CA SER A 98 25.59 16.60 0.89
C SER A 98 24.96 16.01 2.15
N ASN A 99 23.89 16.64 2.64
CA ASN A 99 23.09 16.14 3.74
C ASN A 99 22.43 14.82 3.33
N THR A 100 22.20 13.97 4.33
CA THR A 100 21.53 12.69 4.11
C THR A 100 20.02 12.92 4.13
N ASN A 101 19.29 12.44 3.12
CA ASN A 101 17.82 12.42 3.18
C ASN A 101 17.36 11.31 4.15
N SER A 102 17.43 11.56 5.46
CA SER A 102 17.14 10.55 6.47
C SER A 102 16.57 11.11 7.77
N LEU A 103 15.55 10.46 8.30
CA LEU A 103 14.90 10.77 9.58
C LEU A 103 14.94 9.53 10.49
N THR A 104 15.43 9.69 11.71
CA THR A 104 15.42 8.64 12.74
C THR A 104 14.61 9.08 13.95
N ILE A 105 13.59 8.30 14.29
CA ILE A 105 12.78 8.45 15.49
C ILE A 105 13.08 7.25 16.39
N LYS A 106 13.63 7.50 17.58
CA LYS A 106 14.10 6.45 18.47
C LYS A 106 13.66 6.68 19.91
N ASN A 107 13.21 5.63 20.60
CA ASN A 107 12.76 5.71 22.00
C ASN A 107 11.77 6.86 22.26
N SER A 108 10.96 7.22 21.26
CA SER A 108 10.18 8.45 21.27
C SER A 108 8.69 8.16 21.07
N THR A 109 7.86 9.13 21.44
CA THR A 109 6.42 9.10 21.16
C THR A 109 6.08 10.34 20.34
N ILE A 110 5.51 10.14 19.16
CA ILE A 110 4.98 11.20 18.31
C ILE A 110 3.47 11.10 18.39
N HIS A 111 2.84 12.11 18.99
CA HIS A 111 1.40 12.32 18.94
C HIS A 111 1.11 13.19 17.72
N GLY A 112 0.72 12.57 16.62
CA GLY A 112 0.46 13.19 15.32
C GLY A 112 1.14 12.45 14.19
N MET A 113 1.72 13.22 13.27
CA MET A 113 2.06 12.74 11.94
C MET A 113 3.51 13.04 11.57
N VAL A 114 4.09 12.18 10.74
CA VAL A 114 5.26 12.50 9.92
C VAL A 114 4.78 12.64 8.47
N THR A 115 4.96 13.82 7.88
CA THR A 115 4.58 14.10 6.49
C THR A 115 5.78 14.53 5.65
N SER A 116 5.71 14.40 4.33
CA SER A 116 6.61 15.09 3.40
C SER A 116 6.02 16.37 2.82
N GLU A 117 4.77 16.70 3.15
CA GLU A 117 4.08 17.89 2.65
C GLU A 117 4.66 19.19 3.25
N CYS A 118 4.50 20.29 2.52
CA CYS A 118 4.74 21.61 3.05
C CYS A 118 3.56 22.10 3.91
N MET A 119 3.87 22.56 5.11
CA MET A 119 2.89 22.91 6.15
C MET A 119 2.57 24.41 6.24
N THR A 120 3.15 25.24 5.36
CA THR A 120 3.04 26.71 5.40
C THR A 120 2.74 27.28 4.02
N THR A 121 2.28 28.53 3.91
CA THR A 121 1.91 29.12 2.62
C THR A 121 3.09 29.47 1.70
N ASP A 122 4.28 29.73 2.27
CA ASP A 122 5.47 30.15 1.52
C ASP A 122 6.48 29.00 1.34
N CYS A 123 6.08 27.96 0.61
CA CYS A 123 6.96 26.85 0.19
C CYS A 123 7.79 27.20 -1.05
N THR A 124 8.20 28.47 -1.19
CA THR A 124 8.91 28.91 -2.39
C THR A 124 10.37 28.45 -2.35
N ASN A 125 11.04 28.27 -3.48
CA ASN A 125 12.46 27.88 -3.57
C ASN A 125 12.83 26.44 -3.14
N ARG A 126 11.94 25.45 -3.28
CA ARG A 126 12.36 24.08 -3.65
C ARG A 126 13.01 24.21 -5.04
N SER A 127 14.32 24.48 -5.08
CA SER A 127 14.98 25.01 -6.25
C SER A 127 15.36 23.90 -7.23
N GLY A 128 14.46 23.60 -8.17
CA GLY A 128 14.76 22.82 -9.36
C GLY A 128 13.61 21.91 -9.80
N THR A 129 13.48 21.72 -11.11
CA THR A 129 12.83 20.54 -11.72
C THR A 129 13.62 19.25 -11.46
N ASP A 130 14.82 19.39 -10.87
CA ASP A 130 15.73 18.32 -10.51
C ASP A 130 15.57 18.02 -9.00
N TYR A 131 14.48 17.36 -8.59
CA TYR A 131 14.56 16.52 -7.39
C TYR A 131 15.71 15.56 -7.69
N TYR A 132 16.88 15.73 -7.06
CA TYR A 132 17.84 14.65 -7.09
C TYR A 132 17.17 13.56 -6.26
N TYR A 133 16.60 12.58 -6.96
CA TYR A 133 15.74 11.47 -6.51
C TYR A 133 16.37 10.59 -5.41
N ASP A 134 16.77 11.22 -4.30
CA ASP A 134 17.39 10.61 -3.14
C ASP A 134 16.24 10.13 -2.25
N ARG A 135 16.07 8.81 -2.20
CA ARG A 135 15.02 8.16 -1.40
C ARG A 135 15.19 8.49 0.08
N LEU A 136 14.09 8.81 0.75
CA LEU A 136 14.07 9.08 2.20
C LEU A 136 14.40 7.80 2.97
N ALA A 137 15.49 7.79 3.72
CA ALA A 137 15.80 6.72 4.68
C ALA A 137 15.15 7.05 6.04
N MET A 138 14.00 6.43 6.34
CA MET A 138 13.27 6.64 7.58
C MET A 138 13.39 5.44 8.53
N SER A 139 13.66 5.69 9.80
CA SER A 139 13.77 4.66 10.84
C SER A 139 12.95 5.00 12.07
N VAL A 140 12.01 4.12 12.43
CA VAL A 140 11.21 4.17 13.66
C VAL A 140 11.67 3.00 14.55
N ILE A 141 12.30 3.31 15.68
CA ILE A 141 12.99 2.31 16.52
C ILE A 141 12.51 2.44 17.97
N ASN A 142 11.91 1.39 18.52
CA ASN A 142 11.33 1.40 19.87
C ASN A 142 10.52 2.66 20.15
N SER A 143 9.64 3.04 19.22
CA SER A 143 8.91 4.31 19.25
C SER A 143 7.44 4.10 18.91
N THR A 144 6.62 5.05 19.32
CA THR A 144 5.21 5.12 18.95
C THR A 144 4.98 6.35 18.09
N ILE A 145 4.31 6.19 16.96
CA ILE A 145 3.73 7.30 16.20
C ILE A 145 2.22 7.03 16.18
N ASP A 146 1.49 7.79 16.99
CA ASP A 146 0.04 7.68 17.08
C ASP A 146 -0.61 8.87 16.38
N ASP A 147 -1.58 8.58 15.54
CA ASP A 147 -2.26 9.54 14.68
C ASP A 147 -3.47 10.17 15.40
N ASN A 148 -3.25 10.64 16.64
CA ASN A 148 -4.32 11.18 17.49
C ASN A 148 -4.25 12.70 17.65
N TYR A 149 -3.25 13.35 17.04
CA TYR A 149 -3.12 14.79 17.10
C TYR A 149 -3.85 15.41 15.91
N GLU A 150 -5.15 15.64 16.12
CA GLU A 150 -6.06 16.09 15.07
C GLU A 150 -6.11 17.63 14.92
N HIS A 151 -5.87 18.33 16.05
CA HIS A 151 -5.95 19.79 16.11
C HIS A 151 -4.90 20.37 17.07
N TYR A 152 -4.25 21.45 16.64
CA TYR A 152 -3.67 22.40 17.56
C TYR A 152 -4.74 23.40 18.00
N THR A 153 -4.92 23.58 19.30
CA THR A 153 -5.83 24.60 19.84
C THR A 153 -5.09 25.51 20.83
N TYR A 154 -5.11 26.81 20.58
CA TYR A 154 -4.72 27.83 21.52
C TYR A 154 -5.95 28.55 22.07
N ASN A 155 -6.02 28.68 23.40
CA ASN A 155 -7.05 29.45 24.10
C ASN A 155 -6.40 30.36 25.13
N GLY A 156 -6.37 31.66 24.86
CA GLY A 156 -5.72 32.65 25.70
C GLY A 156 -6.40 34.00 25.68
N SER A 157 -5.60 35.04 25.90
CA SER A 157 -6.05 36.43 25.86
C SER A 157 -5.00 37.31 25.21
N TYR A 158 -5.45 38.21 24.34
CA TYR A 158 -4.61 39.21 23.71
C TYR A 158 -5.31 40.58 23.78
N ASN A 159 -4.58 41.62 24.18
CA ASN A 159 -5.13 42.98 24.37
C ASN A 159 -6.44 43.04 25.21
N ASP A 160 -6.48 42.32 26.33
CA ASP A 160 -7.64 42.22 27.25
C ASP A 160 -8.92 41.63 26.61
N ALA A 161 -8.81 40.96 25.45
CA ALA A 161 -9.88 40.21 24.82
C ALA A 161 -9.57 38.70 24.79
N VAL A 162 -10.61 37.89 24.62
CA VAL A 162 -10.45 36.44 24.36
C VAL A 162 -9.78 36.27 23.01
N ASP A 163 -8.75 35.42 22.98
CA ASP A 163 -7.95 35.13 21.80
C ASP A 163 -7.86 33.61 21.64
N SER A 164 -8.24 33.10 20.48
CA SER A 164 -8.37 31.67 20.22
C SER A 164 -8.02 31.38 18.78
N HIS A 165 -7.18 30.35 18.60
CA HIS A 165 -6.70 29.92 17.29
C HIS A 165 -6.72 28.40 17.21
N VAL A 166 -7.06 27.88 16.04
CA VAL A 166 -7.11 26.44 15.76
C VAL A 166 -6.39 26.17 14.45
N VAL A 167 -5.57 25.12 14.43
CA VAL A 167 -5.01 24.54 13.20
C VAL A 167 -5.43 23.08 13.16
N ASP A 168 -6.21 22.75 12.14
CA ASP A 168 -6.68 21.40 11.85
C ASP A 168 -5.60 20.66 11.05
N VAL A 169 -5.30 19.42 11.44
CA VAL A 169 -4.30 18.57 10.78
C VAL A 169 -4.79 17.14 10.51
N TYR A 170 -6.00 16.79 10.95
CA TYR A 170 -6.60 15.46 10.78
C TYR A 170 -6.79 14.98 9.32
N ASN A 171 -6.76 15.90 8.36
CA ASN A 171 -6.97 15.61 6.95
C ASN A 171 -5.68 15.51 6.14
N LEU A 172 -4.52 15.52 6.80
CA LEU A 172 -3.21 15.41 6.16
C LEU A 172 -2.80 13.97 5.82
N GLY A 173 -3.57 12.98 6.26
CA GLY A 173 -3.29 11.55 6.07
C GLY A 173 -3.16 10.80 7.40
N THR A 174 -2.40 9.70 7.39
CA THR A 174 -2.15 8.84 8.55
C THR A 174 -0.86 9.18 9.29
N ALA A 175 -0.50 8.45 10.36
CA ALA A 175 0.72 8.67 11.16
C ALA A 175 2.01 8.89 10.35
N ILE A 176 2.15 8.20 9.20
CA ILE A 176 3.24 8.46 8.25
C ILE A 176 2.60 8.68 6.87
N THR A 177 2.70 9.89 6.33
CA THR A 177 2.14 10.24 5.01
C THR A 177 3.21 10.83 4.11
N LEU A 178 3.63 10.12 3.06
CA LEU A 178 4.79 10.50 2.25
C LEU A 178 4.46 10.48 0.76
N ASP A 179 4.80 11.56 0.07
CA ASP A 179 4.69 11.77 -1.39
C ASP A 179 6.04 11.62 -2.13
N GLN A 180 7.05 11.07 -1.44
CA GLN A 180 8.39 10.84 -1.98
C GLN A 180 8.81 9.37 -1.80
N GLU A 181 9.77 8.91 -2.61
CA GLU A 181 10.30 7.55 -2.47
C GLU A 181 10.91 7.33 -1.07
N VAL A 182 10.61 6.18 -0.46
CA VAL A 182 11.03 5.89 0.92
C VAL A 182 11.65 4.50 1.09
N ASP A 183 12.71 4.43 1.90
CA ASP A 183 13.21 3.25 2.60
C ASP A 183 12.81 3.35 4.07
N LEU A 184 11.63 2.84 4.41
CA LEU A 184 11.04 2.90 5.75
C LEU A 184 11.37 1.61 6.53
N SER A 185 11.95 1.77 7.71
CA SER A 185 12.15 0.69 8.67
C SER A 185 11.45 0.97 10.00
N ILE A 186 10.65 0.01 10.47
CA ILE A 186 9.95 0.05 11.75
C ILE A 186 10.42 -1.14 12.55
N SER A 187 11.02 -0.91 13.72
CA SER A 187 11.70 -1.97 14.46
C SER A 187 11.65 -1.83 15.98
N ALA A 188 12.03 -2.91 16.65
CA ALA A 188 12.29 -2.95 18.09
C ALA A 188 11.07 -2.56 18.93
N ASN A 189 9.93 -3.23 18.73
CA ASN A 189 8.68 -2.99 19.46
C ASN A 189 8.09 -1.59 19.20
N SER A 190 8.22 -1.11 17.96
CA SER A 190 7.57 0.14 17.54
C SER A 190 6.10 -0.08 17.21
N HIS A 191 5.32 1.00 17.34
CA HIS A 191 3.88 1.01 17.07
C HIS A 191 3.57 2.22 16.17
N VAL A 192 2.98 2.00 15.01
CA VAL A 192 2.63 3.06 14.05
C VAL A 192 1.16 2.92 13.66
N ALA A 193 0.42 4.02 13.64
CA ALA A 193 -1.00 4.07 13.29
C ALA A 193 -1.21 4.56 11.84
N GLY A 194 -1.07 3.64 10.89
CA GLY A 194 -1.23 3.91 9.47
C GLY A 194 0.06 4.39 8.76
N ILE A 195 0.18 4.00 7.50
CA ILE A 195 1.17 4.49 6.55
C ILE A 195 0.46 4.79 5.24
N THR A 196 0.65 5.98 4.70
CA THR A 196 0.17 6.40 3.39
C THR A 196 1.35 6.79 2.52
N LEU A 197 1.54 6.11 1.39
CA LEU A 197 2.54 6.44 0.39
C LEU A 197 1.84 6.85 -0.91
N THR A 198 2.14 8.04 -1.39
CA THR A 198 1.66 8.57 -2.67
C THR A 198 2.85 8.86 -3.60
N GLN A 199 2.60 8.84 -4.91
CA GLN A 199 3.59 9.26 -5.90
C GLN A 199 3.50 10.77 -6.14
N GLY A 200 4.32 11.56 -5.42
CA GLY A 200 4.30 13.02 -5.48
C GLY A 200 5.12 13.66 -6.61
N TYR A 201 5.90 12.86 -7.35
CA TYR A 201 6.62 13.30 -8.53
C TYR A 201 6.75 12.17 -9.56
N GLU A 202 7.11 12.56 -10.77
CA GLU A 202 7.25 11.68 -11.92
C GLU A 202 8.56 11.91 -12.66
N TRP A 203 8.92 10.94 -13.49
CA TRP A 203 9.92 11.10 -14.54
C TRP A 203 9.24 11.18 -15.89
N GLN A 204 9.00 12.42 -16.32
CA GLN A 204 8.34 12.68 -17.58
C GLN A 204 9.06 12.02 -18.76
N ASP A 205 8.28 11.41 -19.64
CA ASP A 205 8.76 10.98 -20.92
C ASP A 205 9.02 12.22 -21.80
N ILE A 206 10.26 12.32 -22.27
CA ILE A 206 10.74 13.49 -23.04
C ILE A 206 10.23 13.50 -24.49
N ASP A 207 9.63 12.39 -24.91
CA ASP A 207 9.19 12.09 -26.25
C ASP A 207 7.70 11.74 -26.18
N ASP A 208 6.87 12.27 -27.09
CA ASP A 208 5.47 11.85 -27.24
C ASP A 208 5.41 10.45 -27.87
N ASN A 209 4.23 9.80 -27.88
CA ASN A 209 3.95 8.51 -28.52
C ASN A 209 4.30 8.45 -30.03
N THR A 210 4.74 9.59 -30.56
CA THR A 210 5.34 9.83 -31.86
C THR A 210 6.75 9.20 -32.09
N VAL A 211 7.40 8.58 -31.10
CA VAL A 211 8.65 7.80 -31.27
C VAL A 211 8.74 6.58 -30.31
N SER A 212 9.58 5.59 -30.61
CA SER A 212 9.70 4.31 -29.84
C SER A 212 10.03 4.45 -28.36
N THR A 213 10.48 5.64 -27.95
CA THR A 213 10.97 5.97 -26.62
C THR A 213 10.04 6.92 -25.86
N GLY A 214 8.88 7.26 -26.44
CA GLY A 214 7.95 8.26 -25.89
C GLY A 214 6.66 7.71 -25.30
N VAL A 215 6.68 6.45 -24.87
CA VAL A 215 5.58 5.77 -24.17
C VAL A 215 6.11 4.93 -23.00
N ASN A 216 7.43 5.00 -22.75
CA ASN A 216 8.13 4.11 -21.84
C ASN A 216 9.21 4.86 -21.03
N SER A 217 8.89 5.30 -19.81
CA SER A 217 9.93 5.68 -18.85
C SER A 217 10.75 4.47 -18.45
N SER A 218 12.05 4.68 -18.21
CA SER A 218 12.93 3.64 -17.66
C SER A 218 13.07 3.73 -16.14
N GLU A 219 12.44 4.73 -15.53
CA GLU A 219 12.48 4.99 -14.11
C GLU A 219 11.26 4.36 -13.41
N VAL A 220 11.41 4.10 -12.12
CA VAL A 220 10.34 3.53 -11.29
C VAL A 220 10.38 4.24 -9.95
N PHE A 221 9.23 4.65 -9.45
CA PHE A 221 9.09 5.23 -8.11
C PHE A 221 9.08 4.10 -7.08
N ASN A 222 10.19 3.95 -6.35
CA ASN A 222 10.43 2.79 -5.49
C ASN A 222 10.22 3.08 -4.01
N ASN A 223 9.41 2.24 -3.37
CA ASN A 223 9.21 2.24 -1.93
C ASN A 223 9.58 0.89 -1.31
N THR A 224 10.18 0.92 -0.13
CA THR A 224 10.45 -0.28 0.67
C THR A 224 10.03 -0.03 2.11
N ILE A 225 9.19 -0.91 2.64
CA ILE A 225 8.75 -0.93 4.03
C ILE A 225 9.23 -2.22 4.67
N ALA A 226 9.98 -2.12 5.77
CA ALA A 226 10.43 -3.25 6.56
C ALA A 226 9.99 -3.11 8.03
N VAL A 227 9.07 -3.96 8.47
CA VAL A 227 8.51 -3.96 9.83
C VAL A 227 8.97 -5.19 10.58
N THR A 228 9.84 -5.03 11.58
CA THR A 228 10.42 -6.14 12.35
C THR A 228 10.11 -6.02 13.83
N ASP A 229 9.61 -7.09 14.45
CA ASP A 229 9.28 -7.13 15.88
C ASP A 229 8.39 -5.94 16.30
N SER A 230 7.44 -5.52 15.46
CA SER A 230 6.69 -4.26 15.63
C SER A 230 5.24 -4.40 15.18
N THR A 231 4.44 -3.35 15.38
CA THR A 231 3.02 -3.34 15.02
C THR A 231 2.69 -2.14 14.13
N LEU A 232 1.97 -2.41 13.04
CA LEU A 232 1.28 -1.41 12.24
C LEU A 232 -0.23 -1.61 12.44
N THR A 233 -0.92 -0.56 12.87
CA THR A 233 -2.39 -0.53 12.95
C THR A 233 -2.97 0.37 11.89
N SER A 234 -4.30 0.39 11.78
CA SER A 234 -5.03 1.41 11.03
C SER A 234 -4.66 2.83 11.50
N GLY A 235 -4.74 3.77 10.56
CA GLY A 235 -4.54 5.21 10.75
C GLY A 235 -5.84 5.97 10.48
N SER A 236 -5.91 7.25 10.88
CA SER A 236 -7.07 8.08 10.56
C SER A 236 -6.87 8.85 9.27
N TRP A 237 -7.96 9.15 8.58
CA TRP A 237 -8.01 10.09 7.45
C TRP A 237 -8.98 11.25 7.71
N SER A 238 -9.56 11.29 8.90
CA SER A 238 -10.63 12.21 9.27
C SER A 238 -10.59 12.54 10.77
N ASP A 239 -11.19 13.67 11.14
CA ASP A 239 -11.29 14.11 12.53
C ASP A 239 -11.90 13.01 13.46
N GLU A 240 -11.05 12.48 14.34
CA GLU A 240 -11.41 11.48 15.33
C GLU A 240 -12.01 12.08 16.63
N GLY A 241 -12.88 11.30 17.29
CA GLY A 241 -13.46 11.72 18.57
C GLY A 241 -14.68 12.66 18.46
N THR A 242 -15.24 12.83 17.26
CA THR A 242 -16.56 13.44 17.04
C THR A 242 -17.72 12.51 17.40
N SER A 243 -17.45 11.22 17.63
CA SER A 243 -18.43 10.21 18.03
C SER A 243 -17.82 9.16 18.99
N GLY A 244 -18.66 8.38 19.70
CA GLY A 244 -18.18 7.29 20.55
C GLY A 244 -19.26 6.53 21.32
N TRP A 245 -18.98 5.27 21.68
CA TRP A 245 -19.88 4.37 22.39
C TRP A 245 -19.11 3.39 23.31
N PHE A 246 -19.41 3.41 24.61
CA PHE A 246 -18.76 2.57 25.66
C PHE A 246 -17.22 2.52 25.61
N GLY A 247 -16.56 3.61 25.21
CA GLY A 247 -15.10 3.71 25.20
C GLY A 247 -14.42 3.28 23.90
N ASN A 248 -15.19 2.94 22.86
CA ASN A 248 -14.76 2.99 21.47
C ASN A 248 -15.11 4.38 20.92
N THR A 249 -14.13 5.09 20.37
CA THR A 249 -14.28 6.46 19.86
C THR A 249 -13.95 6.59 18.37
N SER A 250 -13.92 5.45 17.66
CA SER A 250 -13.47 5.33 16.27
C SER A 250 -12.01 5.71 16.01
N ASN A 251 -11.21 5.95 17.06
CA ASN A 251 -9.81 6.36 16.93
C ASN A 251 -9.07 5.50 15.90
N ALA A 252 -8.09 6.10 15.21
CA ALA A 252 -7.24 5.49 14.19
C ALA A 252 -6.93 3.99 14.37
N SER A 253 -6.66 3.50 15.58
CA SER A 253 -6.33 2.09 15.87
C SER A 253 -7.51 1.11 16.04
N ASP A 254 -8.75 1.58 16.03
CA ASP A 254 -9.95 0.78 16.32
C ASP A 254 -10.46 0.07 15.04
N TYR A 255 -9.75 -0.98 14.63
CA TYR A 255 -10.19 -1.80 13.49
C TYR A 255 -11.45 -2.61 13.83
N ASN A 256 -12.55 -2.34 13.12
CA ASN A 256 -13.84 -3.01 13.37
C ASN A 256 -14.19 -4.11 12.35
N GLY A 257 -13.43 -4.20 11.26
CA GLY A 257 -13.54 -5.26 10.25
C GLY A 257 -14.81 -5.25 9.40
N ASN A 258 -15.66 -4.22 9.45
CA ASN A 258 -16.98 -4.23 8.82
C ASN A 258 -17.17 -3.09 7.82
N GLY A 259 -17.52 -3.44 6.58
CA GLY A 259 -17.80 -2.47 5.52
C GLY A 259 -16.57 -1.64 5.11
N TRP A 260 -16.73 -0.75 4.14
CA TRP A 260 -15.65 0.18 3.78
C TRP A 260 -15.58 1.35 4.77
N ASN A 261 -14.38 1.68 5.21
CA ASN A 261 -14.05 2.84 6.03
C ASN A 261 -12.58 3.22 5.78
N ALA A 262 -12.30 4.49 5.48
CA ALA A 262 -10.92 4.96 5.26
C ALA A 262 -10.05 4.80 6.53
N ASN A 263 -10.65 4.92 7.71
CA ASN A 263 -9.91 4.83 8.98
C ASN A 263 -9.60 3.38 9.39
N ASP A 264 -10.00 2.39 8.59
CA ASP A 264 -9.59 0.99 8.78
C ASP A 264 -8.27 0.67 8.05
N VAL A 265 -7.74 1.60 7.24
CA VAL A 265 -6.55 1.37 6.41
C VAL A 265 -5.28 1.52 7.25
N ALA A 266 -4.48 0.45 7.30
CA ALA A 266 -3.18 0.42 7.95
C ALA A 266 -2.03 0.74 6.98
N LEU A 267 -2.18 0.39 5.71
CA LEU A 267 -1.21 0.70 4.67
C LEU A 267 -1.94 1.11 3.39
N ALA A 268 -1.71 2.34 2.93
CA ALA A 268 -2.16 2.82 1.63
C ALA A 268 -0.94 3.05 0.72
N VAL A 269 -1.01 2.51 -0.49
CA VAL A 269 -0.04 2.72 -1.57
C VAL A 269 -0.81 3.22 -2.78
N ILE A 270 -0.60 4.48 -3.17
CA ILE A 270 -1.43 5.18 -4.14
C ILE A 270 -0.54 5.74 -5.24
N ALA A 271 -0.55 5.09 -6.40
CA ALA A 271 0.11 5.58 -7.60
C ALA A 271 -0.64 6.81 -8.16
N ASN A 272 0.10 7.71 -8.80
CA ASN A 272 -0.48 8.92 -9.38
C ASN A 272 -0.94 8.62 -10.82
N PRO A 273 -2.22 8.84 -11.18
CA PRO A 273 -2.73 8.51 -12.51
C PRO A 273 -2.09 9.34 -13.63
N ASN A 274 -1.52 10.49 -13.28
CA ASN A 274 -0.84 11.40 -14.21
C ASN A 274 0.68 11.29 -14.10
N ALA A 275 1.21 10.21 -13.55
CA ALA A 275 2.65 9.98 -13.59
C ALA A 275 3.00 9.14 -14.81
N ASP A 276 3.98 9.58 -15.57
CA ASP A 276 4.47 8.84 -16.74
C ASP A 276 5.09 7.48 -16.38
N ASN A 277 5.52 7.30 -15.11
CA ASN A 277 6.25 6.12 -14.65
C ASN A 277 5.52 5.31 -13.56
N ALA A 278 5.73 4.00 -13.58
CA ALA A 278 5.22 3.09 -12.55
C ALA A 278 5.73 3.37 -11.12
N MET A 279 4.87 3.07 -10.13
CA MET A 279 5.18 3.01 -8.70
C MET A 279 5.28 1.56 -8.19
N GLN A 280 6.43 1.17 -7.65
CA GLN A 280 6.64 -0.18 -7.11
C GLN A 280 6.98 -0.13 -5.62
N THR A 281 6.21 -0.87 -4.83
CA THR A 281 6.32 -0.91 -3.38
C THR A 281 6.50 -2.34 -2.88
N THR A 282 7.50 -2.56 -2.03
CA THR A 282 7.66 -3.81 -1.28
C THR A 282 7.42 -3.55 0.20
N ALA A 283 6.51 -4.30 0.82
CA ALA A 283 6.26 -4.26 2.26
C ALA A 283 6.54 -5.63 2.88
N THR A 284 7.45 -5.69 3.86
CA THR A 284 7.81 -6.93 4.55
C THR A 284 7.61 -6.81 6.05
N PHE A 285 6.77 -7.69 6.60
CA PHE A 285 6.55 -7.86 8.03
C PHE A 285 7.28 -9.11 8.51
N ASN A 286 8.06 -8.99 9.57
CA ASN A 286 8.87 -10.07 10.12
C ASN A 286 8.71 -10.15 11.63
N ASN A 287 8.11 -11.23 12.14
CA ASN A 287 7.67 -11.36 13.53
C ASN A 287 6.87 -10.13 14.01
N SER A 288 5.96 -9.65 13.16
CA SER A 288 5.25 -8.38 13.35
C SER A 288 3.73 -8.56 13.22
N THR A 289 2.97 -7.56 13.68
CA THR A 289 1.51 -7.53 13.53
C THR A 289 1.10 -6.41 12.59
N LEU A 290 0.21 -6.74 11.64
CA LEU A 290 -0.52 -5.81 10.78
C LEU A 290 -2.01 -5.91 11.14
N MET A 291 -2.59 -4.81 11.61
CA MET A 291 -4.00 -4.75 12.01
C MET A 291 -4.68 -3.64 11.22
N GLY A 292 -5.50 -3.99 10.25
CA GLY A 292 -6.13 -3.05 9.33
C GLY A 292 -6.02 -3.47 7.88
N ASP A 293 -6.73 -2.74 7.03
CA ASP A 293 -6.79 -2.99 5.60
C ASP A 293 -5.52 -2.48 4.91
N VAL A 294 -5.16 -3.15 3.83
CA VAL A 294 -4.09 -2.72 2.92
C VAL A 294 -4.74 -2.26 1.62
N LEU A 295 -4.63 -0.99 1.31
CA LEU A 295 -5.16 -0.36 0.11
C LEU A 295 -4.05 -0.14 -0.91
N PHE A 296 -4.27 -0.61 -2.12
CA PHE A 296 -3.41 -0.38 -3.27
C PHE A 296 -4.22 0.25 -4.39
N SER A 297 -3.86 1.47 -4.79
CA SER A 297 -4.50 2.19 -5.89
C SER A 297 -3.58 2.26 -7.09
N SER A 298 -4.08 1.86 -8.26
CA SER A 298 -3.35 1.97 -9.53
C SER A 298 -4.29 2.27 -10.68
N ASN A 299 -3.88 3.24 -11.50
CA ASN A 299 -4.41 3.51 -12.84
C ASN A 299 -3.39 3.13 -13.93
N PHE A 300 -2.39 2.31 -13.57
CA PHE A 300 -1.13 2.06 -14.28
C PHE A 300 -0.22 3.29 -14.34
N ASP A 301 -0.32 4.10 -15.39
CA ASP A 301 0.49 5.30 -15.60
C ASP A 301 -0.22 6.20 -16.64
N GLU A 302 0.26 7.43 -16.82
CA GLU A 302 -0.32 8.40 -17.76
C GLU A 302 -0.34 7.87 -19.21
N ASN A 303 0.59 6.97 -19.54
CA ASN A 303 0.76 6.40 -20.88
C ASN A 303 -0.03 5.11 -21.10
N PHE A 304 -0.86 4.69 -20.14
CA PHE A 304 -1.82 3.62 -20.37
C PHE A 304 -3.09 4.15 -21.04
N PHE A 305 -3.26 3.80 -22.31
CA PHE A 305 -4.41 4.14 -23.14
C PHE A 305 -5.41 2.97 -23.17
N PRO A 306 -6.43 2.94 -22.29
CA PRO A 306 -7.38 1.83 -22.25
C PRO A 306 -8.14 1.67 -23.57
N ASN A 307 -8.39 2.75 -24.31
CA ASN A 307 -9.07 2.67 -25.61
C ASN A 307 -8.13 2.49 -26.81
N GLY A 308 -6.83 2.39 -26.57
CA GLY A 308 -5.79 2.41 -27.58
C GLY A 308 -5.42 3.82 -28.05
N ALA A 309 -4.20 3.94 -28.56
CA ALA A 309 -3.63 5.11 -29.22
C ALA A 309 -3.05 4.70 -30.58
N ASP A 310 -2.95 5.67 -31.48
CA ASP A 310 -2.27 5.57 -32.77
C ASP A 310 -0.77 5.83 -32.59
N THR A 311 0.09 4.98 -33.14
CA THR A 311 1.55 5.06 -33.03
C THR A 311 2.16 5.68 -34.27
N TYR A 312 3.33 6.27 -34.06
CA TYR A 312 4.18 6.76 -35.15
C TYR A 312 4.70 5.72 -36.15
N ARG A 313 4.44 4.42 -35.92
CA ARG A 313 5.03 3.33 -36.70
C ARG A 313 4.44 3.25 -38.09
N ASP A 314 3.30 3.91 -38.31
CA ASP A 314 2.74 4.10 -39.63
C ASP A 314 2.22 5.54 -39.87
N THR A 315 1.30 5.69 -40.82
CA THR A 315 0.79 6.98 -41.31
C THR A 315 -0.72 6.97 -41.46
N ASP A 316 -1.36 5.89 -41.03
CA ASP A 316 -2.81 5.86 -40.97
C ASP A 316 -3.26 6.50 -39.64
N ALA A 317 -4.46 6.20 -39.20
CA ALA A 317 -4.99 6.73 -37.94
C ALA A 317 -5.62 5.59 -37.13
N ASP A 318 -5.21 4.35 -37.45
CA ASP A 318 -5.70 3.17 -36.79
C ASP A 318 -5.00 3.06 -35.43
N LEU A 319 -5.75 2.64 -34.41
CA LEU A 319 -5.20 2.43 -33.07
C LEU A 319 -4.36 1.15 -33.09
N ASP A 320 -3.10 1.24 -32.70
CA ASP A 320 -2.10 0.17 -32.83
C ASP A 320 -1.26 -0.03 -31.54
N THR A 321 -1.47 0.74 -30.48
CA THR A 321 -0.89 0.50 -29.14
C THR A 321 -1.85 0.80 -28.00
N ASN A 322 -1.65 0.18 -26.84
CA ASN A 322 -2.23 0.65 -25.58
C ASN A 322 -1.30 1.55 -24.77
N GLY A 323 -0.05 1.76 -25.18
CA GLY A 323 0.98 2.41 -24.36
C GLY A 323 1.28 1.63 -23.08
N TRP A 324 2.54 1.63 -22.62
CA TRP A 324 2.92 0.86 -21.44
C TRP A 324 4.36 1.08 -20.98
N ASP A 325 4.62 1.66 -19.81
CA ASP A 325 6.00 1.86 -19.33
C ASP A 325 6.46 0.91 -18.22
N GLY A 326 5.53 0.22 -17.60
CA GLY A 326 5.80 -0.50 -16.38
C GLY A 326 4.49 -0.90 -15.75
N THR A 327 4.52 -1.33 -14.52
CA THR A 327 3.30 -1.68 -13.84
C THR A 327 3.43 -1.29 -12.40
N ASP A 328 2.49 -0.48 -11.94
CA ASP A 328 2.35 -0.24 -10.52
C ASP A 328 2.22 -1.58 -9.80
N ARG A 329 2.88 -1.70 -8.66
CA ARG A 329 2.94 -2.97 -7.96
C ARG A 329 3.12 -2.81 -6.46
N LEU A 330 2.37 -3.60 -5.71
CA LEU A 330 2.56 -3.85 -4.28
C LEU A 330 2.86 -5.34 -4.03
N ASP A 331 4.05 -5.61 -3.49
CA ASP A 331 4.40 -6.92 -2.93
C ASP A 331 4.37 -6.87 -1.40
N LEU A 332 3.38 -7.52 -0.79
CA LEU A 332 3.24 -7.66 0.65
C LEU A 332 3.71 -9.04 1.12
N THR A 333 4.65 -9.09 2.05
CA THR A 333 5.18 -10.33 2.62
C THR A 333 5.03 -10.37 4.15
N LEU A 334 4.44 -11.45 4.67
CA LEU A 334 4.41 -11.79 6.10
C LEU A 334 5.40 -12.94 6.36
N ASN A 335 6.34 -12.75 7.28
CA ASN A 335 7.38 -13.71 7.61
C ASN A 335 7.47 -14.00 9.11
N ASN A 336 7.95 -15.20 9.45
CA ASN A 336 8.38 -15.60 10.80
C ASN A 336 7.31 -15.35 11.87
N GLY A 337 6.12 -15.91 11.68
CA GLY A 337 5.02 -15.81 12.64
C GLY A 337 4.33 -14.44 12.63
N SER A 338 4.50 -13.65 11.58
CA SER A 338 3.77 -12.39 11.46
C SER A 338 2.28 -12.64 11.32
N LYS A 339 1.47 -11.74 11.86
CA LYS A 339 0.01 -11.82 11.81
C LYS A 339 -0.58 -10.62 11.11
N TRP A 340 -1.51 -10.87 10.20
CA TRP A 340 -2.37 -9.85 9.60
C TRP A 340 -3.84 -10.13 9.90
N VAL A 341 -4.56 -9.11 10.35
CA VAL A 341 -6.03 -9.10 10.39
C VAL A 341 -6.49 -7.90 9.56
N GLY A 342 -7.20 -8.13 8.47
CA GLY A 342 -7.61 -7.07 7.57
C GLY A 342 -7.93 -7.56 6.16
N ALA A 343 -8.32 -6.63 5.29
CA ALA A 343 -8.61 -6.90 3.88
C ALA A 343 -7.54 -6.33 2.94
N ALA A 344 -7.39 -6.95 1.78
CA ALA A 344 -6.50 -6.51 0.70
C ALA A 344 -7.31 -5.81 -0.40
N MET A 345 -7.32 -4.49 -0.44
CA MET A 345 -8.14 -3.71 -1.35
C MET A 345 -7.31 -3.22 -2.54
N SER A 346 -7.54 -3.79 -3.71
CA SER A 346 -7.14 -3.16 -4.97
C SER A 346 -8.20 -2.15 -5.39
N VAL A 347 -7.79 -0.94 -5.79
CA VAL A 347 -8.66 0.15 -6.27
C VAL A 347 -7.98 0.93 -7.41
N HIS A 348 -8.74 1.80 -8.07
CA HIS A 348 -8.23 2.84 -8.96
C HIS A 348 -8.94 4.14 -8.66
N GLN A 349 -8.29 5.24 -9.01
CA GLN A 349 -8.88 6.57 -8.90
C GLN A 349 -9.84 6.78 -10.08
N VAL A 350 -10.96 7.46 -9.84
CA VAL A 350 -11.96 7.79 -10.86
C VAL A 350 -12.16 9.31 -10.92
N ASP A 351 -12.14 9.84 -12.14
CA ASP A 351 -12.63 11.19 -12.45
C ASP A 351 -14.13 11.09 -12.79
N SER A 352 -14.97 11.40 -11.80
CA SER A 352 -16.42 11.17 -11.90
C SER A 352 -17.13 12.13 -12.85
N ASP A 353 -16.59 13.34 -13.07
CA ASP A 353 -17.22 14.39 -13.86
C ASP A 353 -16.46 14.78 -15.15
N GLY A 354 -15.28 14.20 -15.35
CA GLY A 354 -14.48 14.30 -16.58
C GLY A 354 -13.70 15.60 -16.67
N ASP A 355 -13.41 16.28 -15.56
CA ASP A 355 -12.71 17.55 -15.53
C ASP A 355 -11.17 17.42 -15.45
N GLY A 356 -10.66 16.19 -15.37
CA GLY A 356 -9.24 15.85 -15.21
C GLY A 356 -8.79 15.79 -13.75
N VAL A 357 -9.70 15.93 -12.77
CA VAL A 357 -9.43 15.79 -11.34
C VAL A 357 -10.07 14.51 -10.83
N TYR A 358 -9.22 13.59 -10.41
CA TYR A 358 -9.65 12.36 -9.76
C TYR A 358 -10.24 12.66 -8.37
N ASP A 359 -11.49 12.27 -8.14
CA ASP A 359 -12.28 12.68 -6.99
C ASP A 359 -12.86 11.50 -6.17
N SER A 360 -12.68 10.28 -6.65
CA SER A 360 -13.20 9.08 -5.99
C SER A 360 -12.36 7.84 -6.30
N TYR A 361 -12.70 6.72 -5.65
CA TYR A 361 -12.09 5.42 -5.87
C TYR A 361 -13.15 4.40 -6.27
N SER A 362 -12.77 3.45 -7.13
CA SER A 362 -13.57 2.28 -7.49
C SER A 362 -12.79 0.99 -7.29
N ALA A 363 -13.51 -0.12 -7.13
CA ALA A 363 -12.92 -1.41 -6.80
C ALA A 363 -12.09 -1.99 -7.95
N GLY A 364 -10.94 -2.56 -7.58
CA GLY A 364 -9.89 -3.07 -8.45
C GLY A 364 -9.27 -1.98 -9.33
N THR A 365 -8.46 -2.30 -10.33
CA THR A 365 -7.73 -1.29 -11.13
C THR A 365 -8.43 -0.95 -12.43
N GLU A 366 -7.86 -0.02 -13.19
CA GLU A 366 -8.24 0.20 -14.58
C GLU A 366 -8.22 -1.13 -15.37
N ALA A 367 -9.21 -1.31 -16.25
CA ALA A 367 -9.36 -2.52 -17.06
C ALA A 367 -9.95 -2.17 -18.44
N THR A 368 -9.55 -2.90 -19.48
CA THR A 368 -9.99 -2.60 -20.86
C THR A 368 -10.32 -3.82 -21.70
N ALA A 369 -11.33 -3.66 -22.57
CA ALA A 369 -11.69 -4.61 -23.63
C ALA A 369 -10.83 -4.52 -24.90
N THR A 370 -10.05 -3.44 -25.01
CA THR A 370 -9.29 -3.12 -26.22
C THR A 370 -7.81 -3.26 -25.92
N LEU A 371 -7.29 -4.49 -25.99
CA LEU A 371 -5.85 -4.74 -25.97
C LEU A 371 -5.34 -4.98 -27.39
N ILE A 372 -4.37 -4.18 -27.83
CA ILE A 372 -3.88 -4.11 -29.20
C ILE A 372 -2.50 -4.77 -29.33
N ASP A 373 -1.53 -4.33 -28.53
CA ASP A 373 -0.15 -4.81 -28.56
C ASP A 373 0.29 -5.47 -27.24
N ILE A 374 -0.59 -5.53 -26.26
CA ILE A 374 -0.36 -6.18 -24.96
C ILE A 374 -1.21 -7.45 -24.87
N THR A 375 -0.59 -8.55 -24.48
CA THR A 375 -1.33 -9.81 -24.30
C THR A 375 -2.10 -9.79 -22.99
N ALA A 376 -3.38 -10.14 -23.08
CA ALA A 376 -4.19 -10.49 -21.93
C ALA A 376 -3.56 -11.62 -21.10
N ASN A 377 -3.54 -11.47 -19.78
CA ASN A 377 -3.08 -12.52 -18.87
C ASN A 377 -4.07 -12.84 -17.73
N SER A 378 -5.04 -11.98 -17.41
CA SER A 378 -6.14 -12.29 -16.48
C SER A 378 -7.46 -11.61 -16.88
N LEU A 379 -8.59 -12.22 -16.51
CA LEU A 379 -9.93 -11.67 -16.75
C LEU A 379 -10.43 -10.93 -15.52
N TRP A 380 -11.08 -9.79 -15.72
CA TRP A 380 -11.69 -9.08 -14.61
C TRP A 380 -12.89 -9.84 -14.04
N PRO A 381 -13.09 -9.88 -12.71
CA PRO A 381 -14.24 -10.57 -12.11
C PRO A 381 -15.60 -10.12 -12.67
N ASP A 382 -15.73 -8.84 -13.01
CA ASP A 382 -16.94 -8.23 -13.57
C ASP A 382 -16.97 -8.21 -15.11
N SER A 383 -16.12 -9.00 -15.79
CA SER A 383 -16.15 -9.10 -17.26
C SER A 383 -17.54 -9.51 -17.76
N THR A 384 -18.00 -8.88 -18.85
CA THR A 384 -19.39 -9.02 -19.31
C THR A 384 -19.58 -10.26 -20.19
N TYR A 385 -20.61 -11.04 -19.87
CA TYR A 385 -21.06 -12.19 -20.66
C TYR A 385 -22.16 -11.76 -21.64
N GLY A 386 -22.27 -12.46 -22.76
CA GLY A 386 -23.25 -12.13 -23.80
C GLY A 386 -24.67 -12.25 -23.30
N VAL A 387 -25.60 -11.64 -24.02
CA VAL A 387 -27.03 -11.87 -23.78
C VAL A 387 -27.48 -12.88 -24.81
N ASP A 388 -28.05 -13.99 -24.35
CA ASP A 388 -28.50 -15.09 -25.19
C ASP A 388 -29.45 -14.58 -26.29
N SER A 389 -29.14 -14.92 -27.54
CA SER A 389 -29.93 -14.54 -28.69
C SER A 389 -30.76 -15.73 -29.17
N ASP A 390 -32.09 -15.59 -29.16
CA ASP A 390 -33.01 -16.60 -29.69
C ASP A 390 -32.87 -16.82 -31.23
N THR A 391 -31.97 -16.08 -31.87
CA THR A 391 -31.68 -16.16 -33.30
C THR A 391 -30.40 -16.91 -33.65
N THR A 392 -29.58 -17.30 -32.67
CA THR A 392 -28.40 -18.14 -32.91
C THR A 392 -28.54 -19.48 -32.17
N SER A 393 -27.65 -20.44 -32.46
CA SER A 393 -27.52 -21.69 -31.69
C SER A 393 -26.27 -21.68 -30.82
N TYR A 394 -25.61 -20.53 -30.72
CA TYR A 394 -24.44 -20.29 -29.90
C TYR A 394 -24.94 -19.64 -28.61
N ASP A 395 -24.62 -20.20 -27.44
CA ASP A 395 -25.08 -19.67 -26.16
C ASP A 395 -24.27 -18.42 -25.82
N GLU A 396 -24.67 -17.25 -26.32
CA GLU A 396 -23.94 -16.01 -26.04
C GLU A 396 -23.87 -15.70 -24.53
N ASN A 397 -24.86 -16.16 -23.75
CA ASN A 397 -24.93 -16.02 -22.30
C ASN A 397 -23.92 -16.90 -21.54
N GLY A 398 -23.35 -17.91 -22.18
CA GLY A 398 -22.23 -18.70 -21.68
C GLY A 398 -20.85 -18.18 -22.06
N HIS A 399 -20.75 -17.04 -22.75
CA HIS A 399 -19.48 -16.56 -23.32
C HIS A 399 -19.18 -15.11 -22.93
N VAL A 400 -17.93 -14.83 -22.54
CA VAL A 400 -17.44 -13.46 -22.33
C VAL A 400 -17.52 -12.70 -23.66
N VAL A 401 -18.31 -11.62 -23.70
CA VAL A 401 -18.49 -10.76 -24.89
C VAL A 401 -17.89 -9.37 -24.74
N GLY A 402 -17.61 -8.95 -23.50
CA GLY A 402 -16.81 -7.77 -23.20
C GLY A 402 -15.73 -8.17 -22.21
N ASN A 403 -14.53 -8.31 -22.73
CA ASN A 403 -13.33 -8.76 -22.06
C ASN A 403 -12.64 -7.59 -21.37
N SER A 404 -13.15 -7.00 -20.29
CA SER A 404 -12.27 -6.12 -19.51
C SER A 404 -11.11 -6.98 -18.99
N VAL A 405 -9.94 -6.83 -19.63
CA VAL A 405 -8.73 -7.58 -19.33
C VAL A 405 -7.90 -6.77 -18.36
N TYR A 406 -7.36 -7.47 -17.40
CA TYR A 406 -6.46 -6.96 -16.37
C TYR A 406 -5.05 -7.50 -16.58
N GLN A 407 -4.06 -6.76 -16.09
CA GLN A 407 -2.65 -7.18 -16.11
C GLN A 407 -2.26 -7.78 -14.77
N SER A 408 -1.91 -9.06 -14.79
CA SER A 408 -1.55 -9.79 -13.57
C SER A 408 -0.32 -9.19 -12.88
N GLY A 409 -0.34 -9.17 -11.56
CA GLY A 409 0.82 -8.96 -10.69
C GLY A 409 0.82 -7.65 -9.92
N LEU A 410 -0.28 -6.89 -9.92
CA LEU A 410 -0.33 -5.56 -9.29
C LEU A 410 -0.34 -5.61 -7.77
N PHE A 411 -1.05 -6.56 -7.15
CA PHE A 411 -1.07 -6.70 -5.70
C PHE A 411 -0.84 -8.17 -5.32
N ASN A 412 0.38 -8.48 -4.85
CA ASN A 412 0.78 -9.83 -4.48
C ASN A 412 0.94 -9.96 -2.96
N VAL A 413 0.47 -11.07 -2.41
CA VAL A 413 0.58 -11.39 -0.99
C VAL A 413 1.34 -12.70 -0.81
N THR A 414 2.36 -12.70 0.05
CA THR A 414 3.15 -13.89 0.39
C THR A 414 3.21 -14.10 1.90
N LEU A 415 2.89 -15.31 2.38
CA LEU A 415 3.04 -15.72 3.77
C LEU A 415 4.10 -16.81 3.89
N ASN A 416 5.08 -16.63 4.78
CA ASN A 416 6.08 -17.64 5.11
C ASN A 416 6.31 -17.77 6.62
N GLY A 417 6.92 -18.90 7.02
CA GLY A 417 7.43 -19.12 8.36
C GLY A 417 6.35 -19.11 9.43
N ALA A 418 5.28 -19.89 9.22
CA ALA A 418 4.12 -19.98 10.09
C ALA A 418 3.41 -18.63 10.34
N SER A 419 3.38 -17.75 9.33
CA SER A 419 2.63 -16.50 9.40
C SER A 419 1.13 -16.74 9.20
N GLN A 420 0.31 -15.78 9.61
CA GLN A 420 -1.15 -15.89 9.58
C GLN A 420 -1.79 -14.66 8.96
N TRP A 421 -2.82 -14.85 8.13
CA TRP A 421 -3.74 -13.81 7.69
C TRP A 421 -5.18 -14.20 7.98
N ASP A 422 -5.89 -13.37 8.74
CA ASP A 422 -7.32 -13.48 8.99
C ASP A 422 -8.04 -12.41 8.14
N THR A 423 -8.75 -12.82 7.08
CA THR A 423 -9.48 -11.90 6.20
C THR A 423 -10.79 -11.47 6.84
N THR A 424 -11.22 -10.23 6.55
CA THR A 424 -12.33 -9.57 7.26
C THR A 424 -13.36 -8.93 6.34
N LYS A 425 -12.96 -8.54 5.13
CA LYS A 425 -13.80 -7.93 4.09
C LYS A 425 -13.44 -8.55 2.73
N THR A 426 -14.00 -8.01 1.65
CA THR A 426 -13.56 -8.38 0.29
C THR A 426 -12.10 -8.02 0.08
N SER A 427 -11.30 -9.02 -0.23
CA SER A 427 -9.93 -8.92 -0.66
C SER A 427 -9.83 -9.22 -2.14
N LEU A 428 -9.24 -8.31 -2.91
CA LEU A 428 -8.99 -8.44 -4.34
C LEU A 428 -7.49 -8.26 -4.56
N ILE A 429 -6.82 -9.36 -4.86
CA ILE A 429 -5.37 -9.42 -5.11
C ILE A 429 -5.11 -10.18 -6.40
N ASP A 430 -3.87 -10.17 -6.84
CA ASP A 430 -3.44 -10.93 -8.00
C ASP A 430 -2.97 -12.33 -7.61
N THR A 431 -1.88 -12.39 -6.86
CA THR A 431 -1.24 -13.66 -6.48
C THR A 431 -1.19 -13.80 -4.97
N LEU A 432 -1.63 -14.96 -4.47
CA LEU A 432 -1.47 -15.38 -3.08
C LEU A 432 -0.55 -16.61 -2.97
N SER A 433 0.56 -16.45 -2.25
CA SER A 433 1.48 -17.54 -1.93
C SER A 433 1.49 -17.85 -0.43
N ILE A 434 1.05 -19.06 -0.04
CA ILE A 434 0.98 -19.50 1.36
C ILE A 434 2.00 -20.63 1.57
N ASN A 435 3.08 -20.33 2.30
CA ASN A 435 4.23 -21.23 2.40
C ASN A 435 4.67 -21.51 3.84
N SER A 436 5.40 -22.62 4.01
CA SER A 436 6.17 -22.90 5.23
C SER A 436 5.33 -22.87 6.51
N GLY A 437 4.22 -23.60 6.53
CA GLY A 437 3.32 -23.73 7.68
C GLY A 437 2.42 -22.52 7.93
N SER A 438 2.34 -21.60 6.97
CA SER A 438 1.51 -20.39 7.11
C SER A 438 0.03 -20.70 6.88
N VAL A 439 -0.84 -19.84 7.41
CA VAL A 439 -2.28 -20.05 7.41
C VAL A 439 -3.01 -18.81 6.92
N VAL A 440 -3.98 -18.99 6.03
CA VAL A 440 -4.97 -17.97 5.67
C VAL A 440 -6.33 -18.45 6.13
N ASN A 441 -7.07 -17.60 6.84
CA ASN A 441 -8.43 -17.88 7.30
C ASN A 441 -9.39 -16.91 6.61
N VAL A 442 -10.38 -17.47 5.91
CA VAL A 442 -11.42 -16.72 5.19
C VAL A 442 -12.75 -17.08 5.82
N GLY A 443 -13.32 -16.18 6.60
CA GLY A 443 -14.66 -16.30 7.17
C GLY A 443 -15.33 -14.94 7.21
N ASP A 444 -16.65 -14.90 7.06
CA ASP A 444 -17.45 -13.67 6.90
C ASP A 444 -16.84 -12.66 5.90
N SER A 445 -16.13 -13.17 4.88
CA SER A 445 -15.30 -12.36 3.99
C SER A 445 -15.03 -13.06 2.66
N THR A 446 -14.54 -12.30 1.69
CA THR A 446 -14.30 -12.78 0.33
C THR A 446 -12.84 -12.60 -0.03
N LEU A 447 -12.21 -13.59 -0.66
CA LEU A 447 -10.86 -13.53 -1.19
C LEU A 447 -10.87 -13.89 -2.67
N ILE A 448 -10.50 -12.93 -3.52
CA ILE A 448 -10.41 -13.07 -4.96
C ILE A 448 -8.95 -12.91 -5.35
N SER A 449 -8.41 -13.88 -6.09
CA SER A 449 -7.03 -13.88 -6.56
C SER A 449 -6.92 -14.60 -7.89
N ASP A 450 -6.12 -14.10 -8.84
CA ASP A 450 -5.83 -14.85 -10.08
C ASP A 450 -5.20 -16.21 -9.76
N THR A 451 -4.18 -16.24 -8.90
CA THR A 451 -3.55 -17.49 -8.48
C THR A 451 -3.39 -17.62 -6.97
N ILE A 452 -3.74 -18.80 -6.44
CA ILE A 452 -3.50 -19.18 -5.06
C ILE A 452 -2.61 -20.42 -5.03
N SER A 453 -1.47 -20.35 -4.35
CA SER A 453 -0.52 -21.46 -4.23
C SER A 453 -0.17 -21.75 -2.77
N LEU A 454 -0.28 -23.02 -2.38
CA LEU A 454 0.05 -23.49 -1.04
C LEU A 454 1.21 -24.49 -1.10
N THR A 455 2.26 -24.25 -0.31
CA THR A 455 3.40 -25.17 -0.17
C THR A 455 3.85 -25.34 1.29
N GLY A 456 4.54 -26.45 1.57
CA GLY A 456 5.30 -26.59 2.82
C GLY A 456 4.44 -26.68 4.09
N ALA A 457 3.41 -27.55 4.07
CA ALA A 457 2.49 -27.80 5.18
C ALA A 457 1.66 -26.57 5.59
N SER A 458 1.31 -25.74 4.61
CA SER A 458 0.49 -24.54 4.81
C SER A 458 -1.01 -24.86 4.77
N ALA A 459 -1.84 -23.91 5.17
CA ALA A 459 -3.29 -24.06 5.18
C ALA A 459 -4.04 -22.84 4.62
N LEU A 460 -5.13 -23.10 3.89
CA LEU A 460 -6.19 -22.14 3.59
C LEU A 460 -7.49 -22.69 4.15
N ASN A 461 -8.05 -21.99 5.13
CA ASN A 461 -9.28 -22.38 5.81
C ASN A 461 -10.41 -21.46 5.34
N ILE A 462 -11.40 -22.03 4.66
CA ILE A 462 -12.63 -21.36 4.27
C ILE A 462 -13.66 -21.71 5.36
N ASN A 463 -13.79 -20.78 6.30
CA ASN A 463 -14.66 -20.87 7.48
C ASN A 463 -16.09 -20.41 7.13
N GLU A 464 -16.96 -20.34 8.15
CA GLU A 464 -18.34 -19.85 8.02
C GLU A 464 -18.42 -18.56 7.19
N ASP A 465 -19.34 -18.55 6.22
CA ASP A 465 -19.59 -17.44 5.28
C ASP A 465 -18.35 -16.89 4.53
N GLY A 466 -17.28 -17.69 4.46
CA GLY A 466 -16.10 -17.39 3.68
C GLY A 466 -16.26 -17.75 2.20
N HIS A 467 -15.80 -16.86 1.31
CA HIS A 467 -15.81 -17.07 -0.14
C HIS A 467 -14.42 -16.91 -0.73
N VAL A 468 -13.96 -17.90 -1.50
CA VAL A 468 -12.70 -17.84 -2.23
C VAL A 468 -12.94 -18.07 -3.72
N ALA A 469 -12.43 -17.17 -4.56
CA ALA A 469 -12.48 -17.32 -6.01
C ALA A 469 -11.08 -17.15 -6.62
N THR A 470 -10.70 -18.06 -7.52
CA THR A 470 -9.42 -17.97 -8.22
C THR A 470 -9.44 -18.57 -9.62
N ASP A 471 -8.51 -18.21 -10.50
CA ASP A 471 -8.34 -18.97 -11.74
C ASP A 471 -7.67 -20.32 -11.42
N THR A 472 -6.52 -20.26 -10.76
CA THR A 472 -5.72 -21.45 -10.47
C THR A 472 -5.39 -21.58 -8.99
N LEU A 473 -5.86 -22.67 -8.38
CA LEU A 473 -5.49 -23.11 -7.03
C LEU A 473 -4.51 -24.28 -7.09
N SER A 474 -3.33 -24.13 -6.49
CA SER A 474 -2.33 -25.19 -6.38
C SER A 474 -2.09 -25.58 -4.92
N ILE A 475 -2.32 -26.84 -4.60
CA ILE A 475 -2.19 -27.43 -3.26
C ILE A 475 -1.05 -28.45 -3.30
N ASP A 476 0.13 -28.07 -2.83
CA ASP A 476 1.33 -28.92 -2.77
C ASP A 476 1.73 -29.14 -1.31
N ASN A 477 1.64 -30.40 -0.85
CA ASN A 477 2.01 -30.78 0.53
C ASN A 477 1.37 -29.86 1.59
N SER A 478 0.12 -29.46 1.38
CA SER A 478 -0.61 -28.42 2.13
C SER A 478 -2.10 -28.76 2.16
N THR A 479 -2.88 -28.02 2.93
CA THR A 479 -4.31 -28.31 3.12
C THR A 479 -5.18 -27.12 2.77
N VAL A 480 -6.26 -27.36 2.02
CA VAL A 480 -7.38 -26.42 1.89
C VAL A 480 -8.57 -27.09 2.54
N THR A 481 -9.24 -26.38 3.45
CA THR A 481 -10.42 -26.89 4.15
C THR A 481 -11.60 -25.98 3.88
N ILE A 482 -12.73 -26.56 3.47
CA ILE A 482 -14.03 -25.89 3.40
C ILE A 482 -14.86 -26.37 4.58
N ALA A 483 -15.26 -25.45 5.46
CA ALA A 483 -16.04 -25.77 6.65
C ALA A 483 -17.42 -26.36 6.30
N ASP A 484 -18.03 -27.07 7.26
CA ASP A 484 -19.32 -27.72 7.07
C ASP A 484 -20.50 -26.72 6.90
N ASP A 485 -20.36 -25.49 7.43
CA ASP A 485 -21.44 -24.50 7.54
C ASP A 485 -21.22 -23.26 6.63
N VAL A 486 -20.46 -23.37 5.54
CA VAL A 486 -20.25 -22.20 4.65
C VAL A 486 -21.52 -21.87 3.86
N ALA A 487 -22.00 -20.61 3.91
CA ALA A 487 -23.08 -20.17 3.04
C ALA A 487 -22.66 -20.27 1.57
N ALA A 488 -23.24 -21.24 0.87
CA ALA A 488 -23.11 -21.35 -0.57
C ALA A 488 -24.47 -21.04 -1.23
N GLY A 489 -24.46 -20.12 -2.19
CA GLY A 489 -25.62 -19.77 -3.02
C GLY A 489 -25.60 -20.51 -4.36
N TRP A 490 -26.69 -20.39 -5.12
CA TRP A 490 -26.96 -21.16 -6.35
C TRP A 490 -26.19 -20.65 -7.60
N SER A 491 -25.21 -19.75 -7.46
CA SER A 491 -24.46 -19.16 -8.58
C SER A 491 -22.95 -19.28 -8.38
N VAL A 492 -22.19 -19.16 -9.47
CA VAL A 492 -20.71 -19.23 -9.48
C VAL A 492 -20.06 -18.26 -8.49
N GLY A 493 -20.62 -17.06 -8.34
CA GLY A 493 -20.14 -16.05 -7.39
C GLY A 493 -20.58 -16.29 -5.94
N SER A 494 -21.28 -17.39 -5.66
CA SER A 494 -21.78 -17.71 -4.32
C SER A 494 -21.21 -19.02 -3.76
N ALA A 495 -20.27 -19.69 -4.45
CA ALA A 495 -19.60 -20.86 -3.92
C ALA A 495 -18.68 -20.49 -2.74
N ALA A 496 -18.42 -21.43 -1.84
CA ALA A 496 -17.39 -21.26 -0.81
C ALA A 496 -16.00 -21.24 -1.45
N LEU A 497 -15.77 -22.13 -2.42
CA LEU A 497 -14.58 -22.15 -3.28
C LEU A 497 -14.98 -22.26 -4.75
N TYR A 498 -14.59 -21.27 -5.54
CA TYR A 498 -14.62 -21.29 -6.99
C TYR A 498 -13.18 -21.31 -7.54
N ALA A 499 -12.87 -22.24 -8.44
CA ALA A 499 -11.63 -22.21 -9.20
C ALA A 499 -11.77 -22.79 -10.61
N ASN A 500 -11.17 -22.17 -11.64
CA ASN A 500 -11.16 -22.78 -12.97
C ASN A 500 -10.32 -24.07 -12.95
N THR A 501 -9.13 -24.01 -12.35
CA THR A 501 -8.23 -25.17 -12.20
C THR A 501 -7.80 -25.36 -10.75
N ILE A 502 -7.97 -26.58 -10.24
CA ILE A 502 -7.38 -27.02 -8.98
C ILE A 502 -6.36 -28.12 -9.23
N ASN A 503 -5.13 -27.93 -8.73
CA ASN A 503 -4.07 -28.93 -8.77
C ASN A 503 -3.74 -29.40 -7.35
N VAL A 504 -3.96 -30.67 -7.03
CA VAL A 504 -3.60 -31.26 -5.75
C VAL A 504 -2.46 -32.26 -5.94
N THR A 505 -1.34 -32.03 -5.26
CA THR A 505 -0.08 -32.75 -5.50
C THR A 505 0.67 -33.02 -4.20
N ASN A 506 1.57 -34.00 -4.20
CA ASN A 506 2.58 -34.20 -3.14
C ASN A 506 2.06 -34.21 -1.69
N ASN A 507 1.04 -35.02 -1.37
CA ASN A 507 0.36 -35.04 -0.05
C ASN A 507 -0.51 -33.80 0.24
N GLY A 508 -0.79 -32.99 -0.78
CA GLY A 508 -1.80 -31.95 -0.70
C GLY A 508 -3.18 -32.54 -0.44
N VAL A 509 -4.02 -31.82 0.29
CA VAL A 509 -5.39 -32.21 0.63
C VAL A 509 -6.33 -31.06 0.32
N LEU A 510 -7.34 -31.33 -0.49
CA LEU A 510 -8.55 -30.51 -0.58
C LEU A 510 -9.64 -31.23 0.22
N ASP A 511 -9.98 -30.69 1.38
CA ASP A 511 -10.96 -31.23 2.32
C ASP A 511 -12.26 -30.41 2.24
N VAL A 512 -13.35 -31.05 1.82
CA VAL A 512 -14.64 -30.40 1.62
C VAL A 512 -15.66 -30.95 2.63
N GLY A 513 -16.17 -30.06 3.47
CA GLY A 513 -17.26 -30.34 4.41
C GLY A 513 -18.55 -30.83 3.73
N ASN A 514 -19.40 -31.55 4.48
CA ASN A 514 -20.47 -32.41 3.93
C ASN A 514 -21.83 -31.70 3.69
N SER A 515 -22.08 -30.48 4.20
CA SER A 515 -23.48 -30.03 4.35
C SER A 515 -24.08 -29.13 3.28
N THR A 516 -23.29 -28.36 2.51
CA THR A 516 -23.83 -27.25 1.70
C THR A 516 -23.75 -27.52 0.21
N GLY A 517 -24.87 -27.30 -0.50
CA GLY A 517 -24.90 -27.39 -1.96
C GLY A 517 -24.04 -26.28 -2.56
N ASP A 518 -23.33 -26.57 -3.64
CA ASP A 518 -22.46 -25.61 -4.35
C ASP A 518 -21.26 -25.07 -3.55
N ALA A 519 -20.84 -25.77 -2.48
CA ALA A 519 -19.65 -25.41 -1.68
C ALA A 519 -18.36 -25.35 -2.51
N LEU A 520 -18.20 -26.26 -3.46
CA LEU A 520 -17.05 -26.31 -4.38
C LEU A 520 -17.55 -26.23 -5.83
N GLN A 521 -17.03 -25.26 -6.58
CA GLN A 521 -17.19 -25.16 -8.02
C GLN A 521 -15.82 -25.17 -8.69
N VAL A 522 -15.59 -26.14 -9.57
CA VAL A 522 -14.33 -26.29 -10.28
C VAL A 522 -14.53 -26.85 -11.68
N ASP A 523 -13.85 -26.27 -12.68
CA ASP A 523 -13.92 -26.77 -14.05
C ASP A 523 -12.98 -27.98 -14.24
N THR A 524 -11.74 -27.86 -13.76
CA THR A 524 -10.73 -28.92 -13.84
C THR A 524 -10.10 -29.20 -12.48
N LEU A 525 -10.30 -30.41 -11.95
CA LEU A 525 -9.62 -30.93 -10.76
C LEU A 525 -8.56 -31.97 -11.14
N ASN A 526 -7.29 -31.62 -10.94
CA ASN A 526 -6.13 -32.47 -11.20
C ASN A 526 -5.59 -33.06 -9.89
N LEU A 527 -5.62 -34.37 -9.75
CA LEU A 527 -5.00 -35.10 -8.64
C LEU A 527 -3.77 -35.85 -9.16
N THR A 528 -2.59 -35.49 -8.68
CA THR A 528 -1.35 -36.17 -9.07
C THR A 528 -0.75 -36.94 -7.92
N SER A 529 0.00 -38.00 -8.25
CA SER A 529 0.74 -38.76 -7.25
C SER A 529 2.11 -39.13 -7.78
N TYR A 530 3.08 -39.25 -6.86
CA TYR A 530 4.39 -39.81 -7.17
C TYR A 530 4.78 -40.84 -6.11
N THR A 531 5.59 -41.80 -6.51
CA THR A 531 6.18 -42.78 -5.59
C THR A 531 7.60 -42.34 -5.26
N ASP A 532 7.91 -42.19 -3.96
CA ASP A 532 9.25 -41.80 -3.53
C ASP A 532 10.26 -42.97 -3.62
N ALA A 533 11.52 -42.71 -3.29
CA ALA A 533 12.57 -43.72 -3.30
C ALA A 533 12.37 -44.84 -2.26
N TYR A 534 11.44 -44.68 -1.31
CA TYR A 534 11.11 -45.62 -0.26
C TYR A 534 9.83 -46.43 -0.56
N ASN A 535 9.25 -46.26 -1.75
CA ASN A 535 7.97 -46.85 -2.19
C ASN A 535 6.74 -46.30 -1.44
N ASN A 536 6.82 -45.11 -0.84
CA ASN A 536 5.63 -44.42 -0.35
C ASN A 536 4.96 -43.68 -1.52
N VAL A 537 3.65 -43.80 -1.62
CA VAL A 537 2.85 -43.02 -2.57
C VAL A 537 2.49 -41.71 -1.91
N ASN A 538 2.94 -40.60 -2.52
CA ASN A 538 2.58 -39.24 -2.13
C ASN A 538 1.53 -38.76 -3.12
N ALA A 539 0.26 -38.79 -2.72
CA ALA A 539 -0.86 -38.44 -3.59
C ALA A 539 -1.47 -37.11 -3.17
N GLY A 540 -1.93 -36.32 -4.15
CA GLY A 540 -2.95 -35.33 -3.89
C GLY A 540 -4.26 -36.02 -3.54
N VAL A 541 -4.92 -35.54 -2.48
CA VAL A 541 -6.15 -36.11 -1.96
C VAL A 541 -7.27 -35.09 -2.10
N PHE A 542 -8.39 -35.56 -2.65
CA PHE A 542 -9.67 -34.87 -2.56
C PHE A 542 -10.52 -35.63 -1.55
N ASP A 543 -10.80 -35.00 -0.41
CA ASP A 543 -11.56 -35.57 0.70
C ASP A 543 -12.96 -34.95 0.73
N ILE A 544 -13.97 -35.81 0.79
CA ILE A 544 -15.38 -35.43 0.86
C ILE A 544 -15.98 -36.28 1.97
N ASN A 545 -16.30 -35.64 3.09
CA ASN A 545 -16.86 -36.30 4.26
C ASN A 545 -18.34 -36.58 4.11
#